data_AF-A0A7C4URM5-F1
#
_entry.id   AF-A0A7C4URM5-F1
#
_cell.length_a   1.000
_cell.length_b   1.000
_cell.length_c   1.000
_cell.angle_alpha   90.00
_cell.angle_beta   90.00
_cell.angle_gamma   90.00
#
_symmetry.space_group_name_H-M   'P 1'
#
loop_
_entity.id
_entity.type
_entity.pdbx_description
1 polymer ?
#
loop_
_entity_poly.entity_id
_entity_poly.type
_entity_poly.pdbx_seq_one_letter_code
_entity_poly.pdbx_strand_id
1 'polypeptide(L)'
;MEKIFTKEKLISDLKKLGVEEGDVIFVHSSFKSIGKVDGGAQTVIEALEQSVGKNGTVLMPSFNLVQDRIGTWNINTTPSTTGYLTEYFRTMPGTVRSDHYSHSVAARGKRAKEFVSGHRGAKGMISPWDHELFGCTFGYESPFMKLYCEPGSKILMLGVDYHSSTFCHLVEVIYWNERLLFDEKAQYVWLDRIELGKYFDSLGKPRTGFIGNAYSRLFGIRDFVDTLLEVVRKDAGHYSKMLIMMEKAIGKGESMNIRVLKKEIISKENTYHGWPTLAKRKNGELLVVCSGGRQAHVCPYGKIYLYRSVDGEKWDGPIVLYDSILDDRDPGIIETNKGTILVSWFTSLTWMNYLYRAEIGVIDWLSKETCENWRKIREKIVSGNINVADELDVWMIKSQDSGKTWSERYKIPLHSPHGPVQLKNGTLVFAGRRSLPPHRRSLYGSSLYGLDREMAEIAVAESNDDGKTWKIIGEVPVLPPIPPDNFSEPSIVETLSGKLIMHIRNDCKSVFPGETLQSESVDGGKTWSVPYSIGVKGYPSHLILLKNGWILMTYGYREKPFGIQARISKDEGKTWSEPLIISDDGCCSDLGYPSSVEMDDKIIITVWYEVIKNNPFAVLKMVQWKII
;
A
#
# COMPACT_ATOMS: atom_id res chain seq x y z
N MET A 1 41.19 -7.43 -44.21
CA MET A 1 41.79 -6.87 -42.98
C MET A 1 40.69 -6.66 -41.96
N GLU A 2 40.93 -7.02 -40.69
CA GLU A 2 39.97 -6.78 -39.61
C GLU A 2 39.91 -5.28 -39.29
N LYS A 3 38.70 -4.72 -39.16
CA LYS A 3 38.50 -3.29 -38.97
C LYS A 3 38.93 -2.87 -37.55
N ILE A 4 39.80 -1.87 -37.47
CA ILE A 4 40.25 -1.29 -36.20
C ILE A 4 39.38 -0.07 -35.86
N PHE A 5 38.93 0.04 -34.62
CA PHE A 5 38.11 1.15 -34.11
C PHE A 5 38.96 2.15 -33.30
N THR A 6 38.85 3.43 -33.62
CA THR A 6 39.52 4.54 -32.91
C THR A 6 38.63 5.16 -31.83
N LYS A 7 39.22 5.99 -30.97
CA LYS A 7 38.49 6.72 -29.91
C LYS A 7 37.34 7.56 -30.46
N GLU A 8 37.56 8.29 -31.55
CA GLU A 8 36.61 9.20 -32.18
C GLU A 8 35.40 8.42 -32.72
N LYS A 9 35.63 7.22 -33.25
CA LYS A 9 34.55 6.33 -33.72
C LYS A 9 33.72 5.82 -32.55
N LEU A 10 34.34 5.40 -31.45
CA LEU A 10 33.62 4.96 -30.25
C LEU A 10 32.81 6.10 -29.61
N ILE A 11 33.36 7.32 -29.54
CA ILE A 11 32.63 8.52 -29.09
C ILE A 11 31.44 8.81 -30.02
N SER A 12 31.63 8.72 -31.35
CA SER A 12 30.53 8.90 -32.31
C SER A 12 29.41 7.89 -32.09
N ASP A 13 29.75 6.63 -31.80
CA ASP A 13 28.78 5.55 -31.57
C ASP A 13 28.04 5.73 -30.23
N LEU A 14 28.77 6.07 -29.15
CA LEU A 14 28.19 6.36 -27.83
C LEU A 14 27.19 7.52 -27.91
N LYS A 15 27.55 8.61 -28.58
CA LYS A 15 26.65 9.77 -28.78
C LYS A 15 25.44 9.43 -29.64
N LYS A 16 25.60 8.62 -30.70
CA LYS A 16 24.48 8.11 -31.52
C LYS A 16 23.53 7.22 -30.74
N LEU A 17 24.06 6.40 -29.82
CA LEU A 17 23.25 5.55 -28.94
C LEU A 17 22.47 6.37 -27.88
N GLY A 18 22.95 7.58 -27.54
CA GLY A 18 22.28 8.51 -26.62
C GLY A 18 23.04 8.82 -25.33
N VAL A 19 24.36 8.62 -25.30
CA VAL A 19 25.22 9.09 -24.20
C VAL A 19 25.46 10.59 -24.35
N GLU A 20 25.22 11.32 -23.27
CA GLU A 20 25.12 12.79 -23.21
C GLU A 20 26.08 13.37 -22.16
N GLU A 21 26.46 14.66 -22.30
CA GLU A 21 27.32 15.31 -21.30
C GLU A 21 26.57 15.48 -19.98
N GLY A 22 27.20 15.05 -18.87
CA GLY A 22 26.61 15.03 -17.54
C GLY A 22 26.07 13.66 -17.10
N ASP A 23 26.00 12.67 -18.00
CA ASP A 23 25.47 11.34 -17.70
C ASP A 23 26.17 10.65 -16.53
N VAL A 24 25.37 10.02 -15.66
CA VAL A 24 25.81 9.01 -14.70
C VAL A 24 25.47 7.64 -15.28
N ILE A 25 26.49 6.88 -15.68
CA ILE A 25 26.32 5.68 -16.50
C ILE A 25 26.96 4.44 -15.86
N PHE A 26 26.18 3.38 -15.70
CA PHE A 26 26.66 2.08 -15.23
C PHE A 26 26.86 1.14 -16.42
N VAL A 27 28.08 0.64 -16.62
CA VAL A 27 28.47 -0.08 -17.84
C VAL A 27 28.69 -1.56 -17.55
N HIS A 28 27.86 -2.41 -18.13
CA HIS A 28 28.13 -3.84 -18.31
C HIS A 28 28.79 -4.04 -19.69
N SER A 29 29.84 -4.83 -19.80
CA SER A 29 30.63 -4.88 -21.05
C SER A 29 31.26 -6.22 -21.40
N SER A 30 31.37 -6.48 -22.70
CA SER A 30 32.19 -7.53 -23.30
C SER A 30 33.21 -6.91 -24.24
N PHE A 31 34.44 -6.68 -23.76
CA PHE A 31 35.49 -6.01 -24.56
C PHE A 31 35.72 -6.69 -25.91
N LYS A 32 35.70 -8.03 -25.95
CA LYS A 32 35.89 -8.83 -27.18
C LYS A 32 34.84 -8.52 -28.27
N SER A 33 33.61 -8.22 -27.88
CA SER A 33 32.51 -7.96 -28.82
C SER A 33 32.66 -6.64 -29.61
N ILE A 34 33.44 -5.68 -29.08
CA ILE A 34 33.69 -4.38 -29.72
C ILE A 34 34.51 -4.56 -31.01
N GLY A 35 35.29 -5.63 -31.10
CA GLY A 35 36.28 -5.87 -32.15
C GLY A 35 37.65 -5.32 -31.77
N LYS A 36 38.53 -5.14 -32.77
CA LYS A 36 39.89 -4.63 -32.53
C LYS A 36 39.86 -3.12 -32.28
N VAL A 37 40.23 -2.69 -31.07
CA VAL A 37 40.28 -1.27 -30.67
C VAL A 37 41.72 -0.79 -30.66
N ASP A 38 41.99 0.35 -31.31
CA ASP A 38 43.29 1.01 -31.25
C ASP A 38 43.54 1.54 -29.83
N GLY A 39 44.72 1.31 -29.24
CA GLY A 39 44.98 1.57 -27.81
C GLY A 39 44.20 0.68 -26.81
N GLY A 40 43.43 -0.31 -27.29
CA GLY A 40 42.82 -1.34 -26.45
C GLY A 40 41.76 -0.84 -25.45
N ALA A 41 41.79 -1.37 -24.22
CA ALA A 41 40.78 -1.09 -23.19
C ALA A 41 40.78 0.38 -22.72
N GLN A 42 41.96 1.02 -22.66
CA GLN A 42 42.10 2.43 -22.30
C GLN A 42 41.26 3.32 -23.23
N THR A 43 41.36 3.12 -24.54
CA THR A 43 40.61 3.87 -25.55
C THR A 43 39.09 3.78 -25.38
N VAL A 44 38.57 2.62 -24.98
CA VAL A 44 37.13 2.45 -24.69
C VAL A 44 36.71 3.26 -23.47
N ILE A 45 37.55 3.29 -22.43
CA ILE A 45 37.28 4.05 -21.19
C ILE A 45 37.39 5.55 -21.44
N GLU A 46 38.44 6.01 -22.13
CA GLU A 46 38.57 7.41 -22.53
C GLU A 46 37.40 7.87 -23.42
N ALA A 47 36.91 7.01 -24.33
CA ALA A 47 35.73 7.30 -25.14
C ALA A 47 34.46 7.46 -24.28
N LEU A 48 34.28 6.65 -23.24
CA LEU A 48 33.18 6.78 -22.27
C LEU A 48 33.31 8.08 -21.47
N GLU A 49 34.48 8.33 -20.87
CA GLU A 49 34.75 9.55 -20.08
C GLU A 49 34.59 10.82 -20.90
N GLN A 50 35.07 10.85 -22.14
CA GLN A 50 34.91 11.99 -23.06
C GLN A 50 33.46 12.15 -23.57
N SER A 51 32.67 11.08 -23.61
CA SER A 51 31.26 11.15 -24.00
C SER A 51 30.37 11.71 -22.89
N VAL A 52 30.58 11.30 -21.64
CA VAL A 52 29.86 11.85 -20.47
C VAL A 52 30.42 13.19 -19.99
N GLY A 53 31.65 13.53 -20.39
CA GLY A 53 32.30 14.81 -20.12
C GLY A 53 32.62 15.07 -18.65
N LYS A 54 33.14 16.27 -18.37
CA LYS A 54 33.67 16.67 -17.04
C LYS A 54 32.64 16.65 -15.90
N ASN A 55 31.35 16.67 -16.24
CA ASN A 55 30.25 16.63 -15.28
C ASN A 55 29.69 15.22 -15.04
N GLY A 56 29.92 14.29 -15.97
CA GLY A 56 29.42 12.92 -15.88
C GLY A 56 30.20 12.03 -14.91
N THR A 57 29.76 10.79 -14.79
CA THR A 57 30.40 9.75 -13.96
C THR A 57 30.16 8.37 -14.59
N VAL A 58 31.24 7.62 -14.81
CA VAL A 58 31.22 6.25 -15.32
C VAL A 58 31.40 5.29 -14.16
N LEU A 59 30.57 4.25 -14.09
CA LEU A 59 30.65 3.19 -13.09
C LEU A 59 30.68 1.82 -13.79
N MET A 60 31.37 0.85 -13.18
CA MET A 60 31.45 -0.52 -13.67
C MET A 60 31.37 -1.53 -12.51
N PRO A 61 30.77 -2.71 -12.71
CA PRO A 61 30.85 -3.78 -11.72
C PRO A 61 32.31 -4.22 -11.59
N SER A 62 32.77 -4.45 -10.36
CA SER A 62 34.16 -4.85 -10.08
C SER A 62 34.22 -6.13 -9.24
N PHE A 63 33.23 -7.01 -9.41
CA PHE A 63 32.99 -8.17 -8.53
C PHE A 63 34.11 -9.21 -8.68
N ASN A 64 34.42 -9.90 -7.59
CA ASN A 64 35.35 -11.04 -7.60
C ASN A 64 34.57 -12.34 -7.38
N LEU A 65 34.28 -13.09 -8.44
CA LEU A 65 33.33 -14.20 -8.41
C LEU A 65 33.94 -15.57 -8.03
N VAL A 66 35.09 -15.57 -7.35
CA VAL A 66 35.78 -16.77 -6.82
C VAL A 66 34.98 -17.48 -5.71
N GLN A 67 35.52 -18.60 -5.21
CA GLN A 67 34.88 -19.45 -4.19
C GLN A 67 34.93 -18.81 -2.78
N ASP A 68 36.13 -18.56 -2.22
CA ASP A 68 36.26 -17.72 -1.03
C ASP A 68 36.39 -16.26 -1.44
N ARG A 69 35.29 -15.51 -1.31
CA ARG A 69 35.23 -14.07 -1.57
C ARG A 69 35.43 -13.22 -0.32
N ILE A 70 35.25 -13.79 0.87
CA ILE A 70 35.24 -13.06 2.14
C ILE A 70 36.66 -12.98 2.69
N GLY A 71 37.35 -14.13 2.80
CA GLY A 71 38.73 -14.20 3.28
C GLY A 71 39.75 -13.59 2.32
N THR A 72 39.39 -13.45 1.03
CA THR A 72 40.25 -12.86 -0.01
C THR A 72 39.93 -11.40 -0.34
N TRP A 73 38.96 -10.76 0.34
CA TRP A 73 38.55 -9.40 0.00
C TRP A 73 39.52 -8.33 0.52
N ASN A 74 40.03 -7.54 -0.42
CA ASN A 74 40.78 -6.33 -0.21
C ASN A 74 40.38 -5.33 -1.30
N ILE A 75 39.82 -4.19 -0.90
CA ILE A 75 39.31 -3.14 -1.79
C ILE A 75 40.32 -2.72 -2.87
N ASN A 76 41.62 -2.70 -2.54
CA ASN A 76 42.70 -2.25 -3.41
C ASN A 76 43.25 -3.35 -4.32
N THR A 77 43.45 -4.57 -3.80
CA THR A 77 44.20 -5.62 -4.53
C THR A 77 43.31 -6.69 -5.17
N THR A 78 42.11 -6.96 -4.66
CA THR A 78 41.25 -8.03 -5.19
C THR A 78 40.77 -7.70 -6.61
N PRO A 79 41.06 -8.53 -7.63
CA PRO A 79 40.70 -8.24 -9.01
C PRO A 79 39.19 -8.33 -9.26
N SER A 80 38.75 -7.72 -10.35
CA SER A 80 37.44 -7.90 -10.96
C SER A 80 37.49 -9.11 -11.92
N THR A 81 36.52 -10.02 -11.79
CA THR A 81 36.36 -11.18 -12.67
C THR A 81 35.18 -11.03 -13.64
N THR A 82 34.55 -9.84 -13.69
CA THR A 82 33.36 -9.58 -14.53
C THR A 82 33.69 -9.21 -15.98
N GLY A 83 34.96 -8.92 -16.29
CA GLY A 83 35.43 -8.68 -17.65
C GLY A 83 36.80 -7.98 -17.68
N TYR A 84 37.51 -8.10 -18.82
CA TYR A 84 38.80 -7.45 -18.99
C TYR A 84 38.73 -5.91 -18.87
N LEU A 85 37.66 -5.31 -19.42
CA LEU A 85 37.46 -3.86 -19.35
C LEU A 85 37.21 -3.38 -17.91
N THR A 86 36.49 -4.17 -17.11
CA THR A 86 36.17 -3.78 -15.72
C THR A 86 37.37 -3.88 -14.79
N GLU A 87 38.25 -4.87 -15.01
CA GLU A 87 39.52 -4.95 -14.28
C GLU A 87 40.50 -3.84 -14.70
N TYR A 88 40.62 -3.56 -16.00
CA TYR A 88 41.42 -2.44 -16.47
C TYR A 88 40.94 -1.12 -15.85
N PHE A 89 39.64 -0.85 -15.93
CA PHE A 89 38.99 0.33 -15.31
C PHE A 89 39.25 0.44 -13.81
N ARG A 90 39.15 -0.68 -13.06
CA ARG A 90 39.44 -0.73 -11.61
C ARG A 90 40.87 -0.31 -11.29
N THR A 91 41.85 -0.72 -12.09
CA THR A 91 43.28 -0.46 -11.85
C THR A 91 43.78 0.91 -12.32
N MET A 92 42.99 1.66 -13.10
CA MET A 92 43.42 2.97 -13.61
C MET A 92 43.61 4.00 -12.48
N PRO A 93 44.70 4.80 -12.50
CA PRO A 93 44.92 5.88 -11.55
C PRO A 93 43.73 6.85 -11.47
N GLY A 94 43.25 7.12 -10.25
CA GLY A 94 42.08 7.96 -10.00
C GLY A 94 40.73 7.23 -9.97
N THR A 95 40.68 5.92 -10.25
CA THR A 95 39.47 5.12 -10.03
C THR A 95 39.26 4.92 -8.53
N VAL A 96 38.01 5.06 -8.07
CA VAL A 96 37.58 4.73 -6.71
C VAL A 96 36.65 3.52 -6.74
N ARG A 97 36.65 2.71 -5.68
CA ARG A 97 35.88 1.47 -5.59
C ARG A 97 35.06 1.44 -4.30
N SER A 98 33.90 0.79 -4.34
CA SER A 98 33.11 0.54 -3.13
C SER A 98 33.59 -0.71 -2.39
N ASP A 99 33.54 -0.65 -1.07
CA ASP A 99 34.13 -1.68 -0.19
C ASP A 99 33.11 -2.77 0.19
N HIS A 100 32.85 -3.69 -0.75
CA HIS A 100 31.92 -4.80 -0.53
C HIS A 100 32.37 -6.07 -1.27
N TYR A 101 32.53 -7.18 -0.54
CA TYR A 101 33.13 -8.42 -1.04
C TYR A 101 32.40 -9.05 -2.25
N SER A 102 31.07 -8.99 -2.27
CA SER A 102 30.25 -9.61 -3.33
C SER A 102 30.07 -8.69 -4.55
N HIS A 103 29.54 -7.48 -4.36
CA HIS A 103 29.09 -6.59 -5.43
C HIS A 103 29.80 -5.22 -5.49
N SER A 104 31.11 -5.16 -5.19
CA SER A 104 31.89 -3.92 -5.32
C SER A 104 31.78 -3.27 -6.71
N VAL A 105 31.71 -1.94 -6.75
CA VAL A 105 31.59 -1.12 -7.96
C VAL A 105 32.79 -0.18 -8.04
N ALA A 106 33.40 -0.09 -9.21
CA ALA A 106 34.42 0.90 -9.52
C ALA A 106 33.77 2.13 -10.18
N ALA A 107 34.28 3.34 -9.94
CA ALA A 107 33.76 4.57 -10.51
C ALA A 107 34.85 5.61 -10.83
N ARG A 108 34.60 6.43 -11.86
CA ARG A 108 35.43 7.56 -12.33
C ARG A 108 34.54 8.73 -12.75
N GLY A 109 35.02 9.96 -12.60
CA GLY A 109 34.27 11.19 -12.91
C GLY A 109 33.78 11.96 -11.68
N LYS A 110 32.97 13.01 -11.92
CA LYS A 110 32.69 14.08 -10.95
C LYS A 110 32.13 13.61 -9.60
N ARG A 111 31.24 12.62 -9.62
CA ARG A 111 30.53 12.09 -8.45
C ARG A 111 30.97 10.67 -8.07
N ALA A 112 32.10 10.19 -8.60
CA ALA A 112 32.56 8.82 -8.40
C ALA A 112 32.63 8.41 -6.92
N LYS A 113 33.20 9.26 -6.06
CA LYS A 113 33.30 9.02 -4.60
C LYS A 113 31.95 8.95 -3.89
N GLU A 114 30.97 9.71 -4.37
CA GLU A 114 29.62 9.79 -3.79
C GLU A 114 28.85 8.48 -3.99
N PHE A 115 28.90 7.93 -5.20
CA PHE A 115 28.23 6.67 -5.54
C PHE A 115 28.89 5.44 -4.90
N VAL A 116 30.20 5.44 -4.66
CA VAL A 116 30.92 4.26 -4.11
C VAL A 116 31.15 4.28 -2.60
N SER A 117 30.97 5.42 -1.93
CA SER A 117 31.06 5.52 -0.47
C SER A 117 29.93 4.79 0.25
N GLY A 118 30.07 4.52 1.55
CA GLY A 118 28.99 4.01 2.40
C GLY A 118 28.56 2.56 2.14
N HIS A 119 29.15 1.84 1.18
CA HIS A 119 28.71 0.48 0.81
C HIS A 119 28.87 -0.59 1.92
N ARG A 120 29.50 -0.26 3.05
CA ARG A 120 29.47 -1.08 4.29
C ARG A 120 28.22 -0.87 5.16
N GLY A 121 27.30 0.00 4.77
CA GLY A 121 26.12 0.35 5.57
C GLY A 121 25.20 -0.86 5.78
N ALA A 122 24.90 -1.15 7.05
CA ALA A 122 23.97 -2.22 7.46
C ALA A 122 22.49 -1.76 7.51
N LYS A 123 22.13 -0.76 6.69
CA LYS A 123 20.78 -0.18 6.65
C LYS A 123 20.19 -0.25 5.25
N GLY A 124 18.97 -0.76 5.15
CA GLY A 124 18.22 -0.87 3.91
C GLY A 124 17.70 -2.29 3.70
N MET A 125 17.57 -2.66 2.44
CA MET A 125 17.11 -3.99 2.04
C MET A 125 18.19 -5.05 2.26
N ILE A 126 17.78 -6.20 2.79
CA ILE A 126 18.67 -7.35 3.00
C ILE A 126 18.80 -8.19 1.74
N SER A 127 19.94 -8.85 1.54
CA SER A 127 20.17 -9.73 0.37
C SER A 127 20.89 -11.03 0.76
N PRO A 128 20.81 -12.09 -0.07
CA PRO A 128 21.58 -13.33 0.15
C PRO A 128 23.10 -13.16 0.13
N TRP A 129 23.59 -11.97 -0.24
CA TRP A 129 25.00 -11.63 -0.29
C TRP A 129 25.44 -10.70 0.85
N ASP A 130 24.56 -10.38 1.78
CA ASP A 130 24.91 -9.54 2.93
C ASP A 130 25.84 -10.29 3.89
N HIS A 131 26.67 -9.54 4.60
CA HIS A 131 27.64 -10.12 5.53
C HIS A 131 28.00 -9.12 6.61
N GLU A 132 28.15 -9.57 7.86
CA GLU A 132 28.40 -8.69 9.03
C GLU A 132 29.56 -7.70 8.82
N LEU A 133 30.69 -8.19 8.27
CA LEU A 133 31.88 -7.38 7.97
C LEU A 133 31.73 -6.39 6.78
N PHE A 134 30.66 -6.51 5.99
CA PHE A 134 30.47 -5.80 4.72
C PHE A 134 29.11 -5.10 4.56
N GLY A 135 28.16 -5.28 5.49
CA GLY A 135 26.86 -4.62 5.47
C GLY A 135 25.87 -5.20 4.45
N CYS A 136 24.94 -4.34 4.02
CA CYS A 136 23.88 -4.68 3.07
C CYS A 136 24.30 -4.38 1.63
N THR A 137 24.42 -5.43 0.82
CA THR A 137 24.88 -5.41 -0.58
C THR A 137 24.06 -4.47 -1.47
N PHE A 138 22.77 -4.38 -1.18
CA PHE A 138 21.80 -3.53 -1.88
C PHE A 138 21.09 -2.57 -0.91
N GLY A 139 21.73 -2.26 0.23
CA GLY A 139 21.24 -1.32 1.24
C GLY A 139 21.17 0.13 0.72
N TYR A 140 20.67 1.04 1.56
CA TYR A 140 20.43 2.43 1.18
C TYR A 140 21.69 3.18 0.71
N GLU A 141 22.85 2.82 1.26
CA GLU A 141 24.14 3.42 0.90
C GLU A 141 24.86 2.66 -0.23
N SER A 142 24.29 1.58 -0.75
CA SER A 142 24.87 0.82 -1.87
C SER A 142 24.91 1.65 -3.16
N PRO A 143 25.92 1.43 -4.04
CA PRO A 143 25.96 2.09 -5.35
C PRO A 143 24.71 1.82 -6.19
N PHE A 144 24.12 0.64 -6.08
CA PHE A 144 22.92 0.24 -6.84
C PHE A 144 21.70 1.07 -6.42
N MET A 145 21.46 1.21 -5.11
CA MET A 145 20.36 2.03 -4.60
C MET A 145 20.59 3.52 -4.89
N LYS A 146 21.81 4.02 -4.68
CA LYS A 146 22.17 5.41 -5.02
C LYS A 146 21.92 5.73 -6.50
N LEU A 147 22.31 4.83 -7.40
CA LEU A 147 22.08 5.00 -8.85
C LEU A 147 20.60 4.91 -9.22
N TYR A 148 19.82 4.03 -8.60
CA TYR A 148 18.36 3.97 -8.79
C TYR A 148 17.64 5.22 -8.25
N CYS A 149 18.13 5.80 -7.16
CA CYS A 149 17.65 7.06 -6.60
C CYS A 149 18.07 8.30 -7.43
N GLU A 150 19.16 8.23 -8.19
CA GLU A 150 19.64 9.31 -9.05
C GLU A 150 18.74 9.50 -10.30
N PRO A 151 18.13 10.69 -10.50
CA PRO A 151 17.37 10.98 -11.71
C PRO A 151 18.27 11.00 -12.95
N GLY A 152 17.84 10.34 -14.03
CA GLY A 152 18.56 10.35 -15.31
C GLY A 152 19.80 9.44 -15.39
N SER A 153 20.07 8.62 -14.37
CA SER A 153 21.12 7.61 -14.43
C SER A 153 20.79 6.50 -15.46
N LYS A 154 21.81 6.02 -16.19
CA LYS A 154 21.65 5.12 -17.36
C LYS A 154 22.43 3.80 -17.18
N ILE A 155 21.89 2.70 -17.72
CA ILE A 155 22.62 1.45 -17.96
C ILE A 155 23.10 1.43 -19.41
N LEU A 156 24.40 1.18 -19.61
CA LEU A 156 24.95 0.79 -20.90
C LEU A 156 25.28 -0.69 -20.88
N MET A 157 24.63 -1.45 -21.75
CA MET A 157 24.95 -2.85 -22.02
C MET A 157 25.79 -2.91 -23.30
N LEU A 158 27.11 -2.91 -23.14
CA LEU A 158 28.10 -2.86 -24.22
C LEU A 158 28.45 -4.28 -24.69
N GLY A 159 27.70 -4.81 -25.65
CA GLY A 159 27.95 -6.14 -26.23
C GLY A 159 27.65 -7.31 -25.29
N VAL A 160 26.69 -7.12 -24.39
CA VAL A 160 26.21 -8.13 -23.43
C VAL A 160 24.68 -8.16 -23.43
N ASP A 161 24.12 -9.29 -23.00
CA ASP A 161 22.70 -9.47 -22.77
C ASP A 161 22.34 -9.36 -21.28
N TYR A 162 21.06 -9.58 -20.96
CA TYR A 162 20.51 -9.40 -19.63
C TYR A 162 20.98 -10.45 -18.60
N HIS A 163 21.68 -11.53 -18.98
CA HIS A 163 22.41 -12.37 -18.01
C HIS A 163 23.45 -11.55 -17.25
N SER A 164 23.98 -10.47 -17.84
CA SER A 164 24.99 -9.61 -17.22
C SER A 164 24.39 -8.47 -16.37
N SER A 165 23.07 -8.25 -16.41
CA SER A 165 22.44 -7.11 -15.73
C SER A 165 22.40 -7.31 -14.21
N THR A 166 23.16 -6.50 -13.47
CA THR A 166 23.12 -6.50 -12.00
C THR A 166 21.84 -5.82 -11.47
N PHE A 167 21.24 -4.91 -12.24
CA PHE A 167 20.00 -4.26 -11.80
C PHE A 167 18.79 -5.20 -11.78
N CYS A 168 18.86 -6.37 -12.42
CA CYS A 168 17.90 -7.45 -12.16
C CYS A 168 18.04 -8.03 -10.74
N HIS A 169 19.24 -8.08 -10.15
CA HIS A 169 19.40 -8.43 -8.74
C HIS A 169 18.83 -7.35 -7.81
N LEU A 170 18.85 -6.07 -8.22
CA LEU A 170 18.13 -5.03 -7.48
C LEU A 170 16.60 -5.23 -7.55
N VAL A 171 16.05 -5.65 -8.70
CA VAL A 171 14.64 -6.07 -8.83
C VAL A 171 14.32 -7.28 -7.93
N GLU A 172 15.15 -8.32 -7.96
CA GLU A 172 15.01 -9.50 -7.10
C GLU A 172 15.08 -9.12 -5.61
N VAL A 173 16.02 -8.27 -5.21
CA VAL A 173 16.16 -7.82 -3.81
C VAL A 173 14.99 -6.94 -3.39
N ILE A 174 14.56 -5.97 -4.20
CA ILE A 174 13.37 -5.15 -3.89
C ILE A 174 12.15 -6.06 -3.74
N TYR A 175 11.90 -6.95 -4.70
CA TYR A 175 10.76 -7.85 -4.66
C TYR A 175 10.85 -8.91 -3.55
N TRP A 176 12.06 -9.38 -3.20
CA TRP A 176 12.25 -10.28 -2.07
C TRP A 176 12.09 -9.58 -0.73
N ASN A 177 12.58 -8.35 -0.59
CA ASN A 177 12.36 -7.57 0.61
C ASN A 177 10.91 -7.20 0.77
N GLU A 178 10.21 -6.88 -0.33
CA GLU A 178 8.75 -6.83 -0.34
C GLU A 178 8.21 -8.14 0.24
N ARG A 179 8.45 -9.30 -0.40
CA ARG A 179 7.98 -10.62 0.07
C ARG A 179 8.29 -10.95 1.54
N LEU A 180 9.48 -10.60 2.04
CA LEU A 180 9.90 -10.84 3.44
C LEU A 180 9.06 -10.09 4.47
N LEU A 181 8.34 -9.04 4.04
CA LEU A 181 7.39 -8.31 4.89
C LEU A 181 6.01 -8.99 4.96
N PHE A 182 5.72 -9.92 4.04
CA PHE A 182 4.51 -10.75 4.01
C PHE A 182 4.75 -12.14 4.62
N ASP A 183 5.97 -12.66 4.52
CA ASP A 183 6.41 -13.95 5.05
C ASP A 183 7.88 -13.87 5.44
N GLU A 184 8.19 -13.93 6.75
CA GLU A 184 9.58 -13.94 7.26
C GLU A 184 10.43 -15.12 6.73
N LYS A 185 9.79 -16.17 6.22
CA LYS A 185 10.42 -17.34 5.60
C LYS A 185 10.36 -17.29 4.08
N ALA A 186 9.94 -16.16 3.50
CA ALA A 186 9.87 -15.98 2.06
C ALA A 186 11.22 -16.32 1.44
N GLN A 187 11.24 -17.32 0.56
CA GLN A 187 12.48 -17.72 -0.11
C GLN A 187 12.89 -16.66 -1.15
N TYR A 188 14.20 -16.47 -1.31
CA TYR A 188 14.74 -15.57 -2.33
C TYR A 188 14.31 -16.03 -3.72
N VAL A 189 13.71 -15.13 -4.50
CA VAL A 189 13.24 -15.43 -5.85
C VAL A 189 14.33 -15.09 -6.85
N TRP A 190 14.92 -16.13 -7.46
CA TRP A 190 15.81 -16.00 -8.60
C TRP A 190 14.98 -15.82 -9.88
N LEU A 191 15.07 -14.65 -10.48
CA LEU A 191 14.29 -14.27 -11.65
C LEU A 191 15.03 -14.63 -12.95
N ASP A 192 14.29 -14.99 -14.00
CA ASP A 192 14.86 -15.14 -15.32
C ASP A 192 15.13 -13.76 -15.95
N ARG A 193 16.39 -13.33 -15.82
CA ARG A 193 16.87 -12.06 -16.34
C ARG A 193 16.75 -11.95 -17.87
N ILE A 194 16.76 -13.06 -18.61
CA ILE A 194 16.63 -13.03 -20.08
C ILE A 194 15.18 -12.81 -20.48
N GLU A 195 14.21 -13.48 -19.85
CA GLU A 195 12.79 -13.24 -20.15
C GLU A 195 12.34 -11.85 -19.72
N LEU A 196 12.76 -11.37 -18.54
CA LEU A 196 12.56 -9.98 -18.12
C LEU A 196 13.20 -8.98 -19.09
N GLY A 197 14.41 -9.29 -19.57
CA GLY A 197 15.11 -8.50 -20.56
C GLY A 197 14.38 -8.41 -21.91
N LYS A 198 13.88 -9.54 -22.41
CA LYS A 198 13.06 -9.61 -23.63
C LYS A 198 11.75 -8.83 -23.48
N TYR A 199 11.10 -8.94 -22.33
CA TYR A 199 9.91 -8.13 -22.02
C TYR A 199 10.24 -6.63 -22.12
N PHE A 200 11.34 -6.18 -21.50
CA PHE A 200 11.75 -4.77 -21.57
C PHE A 200 12.12 -4.30 -22.99
N ASP A 201 12.85 -5.12 -23.76
CA ASP A 201 13.12 -4.88 -25.19
C ASP A 201 11.81 -4.76 -26.00
N SER A 202 10.80 -5.59 -25.71
CA SER A 202 9.51 -5.62 -26.43
C SER A 202 8.67 -4.34 -26.29
N LEU A 203 8.89 -3.57 -25.22
CA LEU A 203 8.23 -2.28 -25.00
C LEU A 203 8.86 -1.14 -25.83
N GLY A 204 9.95 -1.40 -26.56
CA GLY A 204 10.68 -0.39 -27.34
C GLY A 204 11.39 0.67 -26.49
N LYS A 205 11.56 0.42 -25.18
CA LYS A 205 12.18 1.36 -24.22
C LYS A 205 13.70 1.55 -24.43
N PRO A 206 14.50 0.52 -24.73
CA PRO A 206 15.94 0.69 -24.97
C PRO A 206 16.25 1.45 -26.26
N ARG A 207 17.20 2.39 -26.20
CA ARG A 207 17.94 2.80 -27.40
C ARG A 207 18.94 1.70 -27.74
N THR A 208 18.98 1.26 -29.00
CA THR A 208 19.88 0.19 -29.45
C THR A 208 20.74 0.64 -30.62
N GLY A 209 21.92 0.04 -30.75
CA GLY A 209 22.89 0.42 -31.78
C GLY A 209 24.24 -0.29 -31.60
N PHE A 210 25.18 -0.04 -32.50
CA PHE A 210 26.50 -0.65 -32.47
C PHE A 210 27.55 0.32 -31.94
N ILE A 211 28.36 -0.14 -30.98
CA ILE A 211 29.59 0.54 -30.53
C ILE A 211 30.76 -0.32 -30.97
N GLY A 212 31.50 0.14 -31.99
CA GLY A 212 32.37 -0.75 -32.75
C GLY A 212 31.55 -1.84 -33.45
N ASN A 213 31.87 -3.12 -33.18
CA ASN A 213 31.07 -4.28 -33.58
C ASN A 213 30.05 -4.74 -32.50
N ALA A 214 30.07 -4.15 -31.30
CA ALA A 214 29.25 -4.61 -30.18
C ALA A 214 27.81 -4.10 -30.31
N TYR A 215 26.83 -5.02 -30.46
CA TYR A 215 25.42 -4.67 -30.31
C TYR A 215 25.15 -4.25 -28.87
N SER A 216 24.63 -3.04 -28.70
CA SER A 216 24.57 -2.35 -27.41
C SER A 216 23.19 -1.76 -27.15
N ARG A 217 22.84 -1.67 -25.86
CA ARG A 217 21.60 -1.05 -25.38
C ARG A 217 21.91 0.06 -24.38
N LEU A 218 21.15 1.15 -24.42
CA LEU A 218 21.19 2.26 -23.47
C LEU A 218 19.77 2.59 -22.99
N PHE A 219 19.57 2.64 -21.68
CA PHE A 219 18.26 2.91 -21.06
C PHE A 219 18.43 3.42 -19.62
N GLY A 220 17.38 4.02 -19.05
CA GLY A 220 17.41 4.56 -17.68
C GLY A 220 17.37 3.46 -16.61
N ILE A 221 18.15 3.61 -15.52
CA ILE A 221 18.21 2.64 -14.42
C ILE A 221 16.84 2.51 -13.74
N ARG A 222 16.24 3.63 -13.34
CA ARG A 222 14.94 3.64 -12.66
C ARG A 222 13.85 3.05 -13.54
N ASP A 223 13.71 3.51 -14.78
CA ASP A 223 12.70 3.02 -15.73
C ASP A 223 12.83 1.51 -15.95
N PHE A 224 14.05 0.96 -16.06
CA PHE A 224 14.27 -0.47 -16.14
C PHE A 224 13.82 -1.22 -14.88
N VAL A 225 14.29 -0.80 -13.70
CA VAL A 225 13.96 -1.45 -12.42
C VAL A 225 12.46 -1.38 -12.14
N ASP A 226 11.82 -0.22 -12.33
CA ASP A 226 10.39 -0.02 -12.11
C ASP A 226 9.54 -0.86 -13.07
N THR A 227 9.89 -0.90 -14.35
CA THR A 227 9.17 -1.68 -15.36
C THR A 227 9.25 -3.18 -15.10
N LEU A 228 10.42 -3.67 -14.68
CA LEU A 228 10.58 -5.08 -14.33
C LEU A 228 9.85 -5.42 -13.03
N LEU A 229 9.92 -4.55 -12.02
CA LEU A 229 9.14 -4.72 -10.78
C LEU A 229 7.64 -4.73 -11.06
N GLU A 230 7.13 -3.93 -12.01
CA GLU A 230 5.71 -3.93 -12.37
C GLU A 230 5.23 -5.30 -12.86
N VAL A 231 6.00 -5.99 -13.72
CA VAL A 231 5.62 -7.33 -14.20
C VAL A 231 5.93 -8.44 -13.20
N VAL A 232 7.04 -8.35 -12.47
CA VAL A 232 7.38 -9.33 -11.41
C VAL A 232 6.36 -9.29 -10.28
N ARG A 233 5.84 -8.11 -9.90
CA ARG A 233 4.77 -8.03 -8.88
C ARG A 233 3.44 -8.60 -9.38
N LYS A 234 3.14 -8.48 -10.67
CA LYS A 234 1.91 -9.05 -11.28
C LYS A 234 1.97 -10.56 -11.44
N ASP A 235 3.13 -11.09 -11.85
CA ASP A 235 3.32 -12.52 -12.08
C ASP A 235 4.79 -12.92 -11.85
N ALA A 236 5.18 -13.02 -10.59
CA ALA A 236 6.49 -13.55 -10.25
C ALA A 236 6.63 -15.04 -10.57
N GLY A 237 5.54 -15.76 -10.85
CA GLY A 237 5.57 -17.17 -11.24
C GLY A 237 6.20 -17.33 -12.62
N HIS A 238 5.66 -16.61 -13.59
CA HIS A 238 6.11 -16.58 -14.97
C HIS A 238 7.59 -16.19 -15.14
N TYR A 239 8.11 -15.31 -14.28
CA TYR A 239 9.52 -14.90 -14.30
C TYR A 239 10.40 -15.60 -13.25
N SER A 240 9.85 -16.44 -12.37
CA SER A 240 10.63 -17.19 -11.38
C SER A 240 11.18 -18.46 -11.98
N LYS A 241 12.50 -18.56 -11.95
CA LYS A 241 13.25 -19.71 -12.49
C LYS A 241 12.88 -21.05 -11.82
N MET A 242 12.30 -20.99 -10.61
CA MET A 242 11.83 -22.15 -9.85
C MET A 242 10.34 -22.43 -10.08
N LEU A 243 9.49 -21.40 -10.27
CA LEU A 243 8.05 -21.62 -10.50
C LEU A 243 7.76 -22.13 -11.92
N ILE A 244 8.53 -21.72 -12.93
CA ILE A 244 8.49 -22.34 -14.28
C ILE A 244 8.74 -23.87 -14.21
N MET A 245 9.49 -24.35 -13.21
CA MET A 245 9.68 -25.78 -12.96
C MET A 245 8.55 -26.42 -12.12
N MET A 246 7.81 -25.64 -11.33
CA MET A 246 6.73 -26.12 -10.44
C MET A 246 5.32 -25.99 -11.03
N GLU A 247 5.06 -25.09 -11.99
CA GLU A 247 3.77 -24.96 -12.68
C GLU A 247 3.35 -26.22 -13.44
N LYS A 248 4.28 -27.16 -13.66
CA LYS A 248 4.01 -28.51 -14.14
C LYS A 248 3.39 -29.45 -13.09
N ALA A 249 3.07 -28.98 -11.87
CA ALA A 249 2.68 -29.85 -10.74
C ALA A 249 1.29 -29.61 -10.10
N ILE A 250 0.86 -28.37 -9.78
CA ILE A 250 -0.36 -28.04 -8.99
C ILE A 250 -0.83 -26.61 -9.38
N GLY A 251 -2.11 -26.20 -9.42
CA GLY A 251 -3.44 -26.83 -9.22
C GLY A 251 -4.58 -25.77 -9.27
N LYS A 252 -5.84 -26.10 -8.89
CA LYS A 252 -6.97 -25.12 -8.72
C LYS A 252 -7.87 -25.45 -7.52
N GLY A 253 -8.37 -24.44 -6.81
CA GLY A 253 -9.25 -24.57 -5.64
C GLY A 253 -10.76 -24.68 -5.95
N GLU A 254 -11.58 -24.93 -4.92
CA GLU A 254 -13.04 -25.14 -5.02
C GLU A 254 -13.82 -23.83 -5.26
N SER A 255 -14.78 -23.85 -6.19
CA SER A 255 -15.76 -22.78 -6.41
C SER A 255 -16.92 -22.86 -5.42
N MET A 256 -17.25 -21.74 -4.77
CA MET A 256 -18.46 -21.59 -3.93
C MET A 256 -19.45 -20.60 -4.57
N ASN A 257 -20.74 -20.73 -4.28
CA ASN A 257 -21.80 -19.87 -4.83
C ASN A 257 -22.61 -19.20 -3.71
N ILE A 258 -23.37 -18.16 -4.07
CA ILE A 258 -24.35 -17.53 -3.17
C ILE A 258 -25.74 -17.49 -3.78
N ARG A 259 -26.75 -17.33 -2.92
CA ARG A 259 -28.13 -17.03 -3.30
C ARG A 259 -28.59 -15.74 -2.61
N VAL A 260 -28.83 -14.70 -3.40
CA VAL A 260 -29.53 -13.50 -2.93
C VAL A 260 -31.02 -13.82 -2.74
N LEU A 261 -31.59 -13.39 -1.61
CA LEU A 261 -32.99 -13.59 -1.24
C LEU A 261 -33.81 -12.30 -1.41
N LYS A 262 -33.27 -11.17 -0.95
CA LYS A 262 -33.91 -9.84 -0.98
C LYS A 262 -32.83 -8.77 -1.14
N LYS A 263 -33.12 -7.68 -1.85
CA LYS A 263 -32.28 -6.47 -1.96
C LYS A 263 -33.18 -5.24 -1.95
N GLU A 264 -32.88 -4.25 -1.13
CA GLU A 264 -33.70 -3.02 -1.01
C GLU A 264 -32.88 -1.79 -0.58
N ILE A 265 -33.50 -0.61 -0.67
CA ILE A 265 -32.98 0.66 -0.14
C ILE A 265 -33.71 0.95 1.18
N ILE A 266 -32.97 1.23 2.25
CA ILE A 266 -33.54 1.39 3.61
C ILE A 266 -33.64 2.85 4.07
N SER A 267 -32.77 3.74 3.58
CA SER A 267 -32.87 5.20 3.78
C SER A 267 -33.92 5.79 2.84
N LYS A 268 -34.86 6.57 3.37
CA LYS A 268 -36.01 7.12 2.60
C LYS A 268 -35.90 8.63 2.37
N GLU A 269 -34.93 9.27 3.02
CA GLU A 269 -34.75 10.71 3.06
C GLU A 269 -34.05 11.17 1.78
N ASN A 270 -34.44 12.34 1.26
CA ASN A 270 -33.81 12.90 0.05
C ASN A 270 -32.50 13.65 0.39
N THR A 271 -31.58 12.96 1.05
CA THR A 271 -30.25 13.43 1.46
C THR A 271 -29.22 12.34 1.18
N TYR A 272 -27.93 12.66 1.30
CA TYR A 272 -26.85 11.67 1.23
C TYR A 272 -26.69 10.93 2.57
N HIS A 273 -26.59 9.60 2.51
CA HIS A 273 -26.33 8.70 3.63
C HIS A 273 -25.10 7.84 3.32
N GLY A 274 -24.12 7.82 4.23
CA GLY A 274 -22.84 7.13 4.02
C GLY A 274 -22.37 6.33 5.22
N TRP A 275 -21.46 5.39 4.94
CA TRP A 275 -20.67 4.63 5.92
C TRP A 275 -21.53 3.95 7.01
N PRO A 276 -22.39 2.98 6.64
CA PRO A 276 -23.25 2.31 7.60
C PRO A 276 -22.54 1.19 8.37
N THR A 277 -22.94 0.99 9.62
CA THR A 277 -22.58 -0.19 10.41
C THR A 277 -23.83 -0.83 11.01
N LEU A 278 -23.88 -2.17 11.01
CA LEU A 278 -25.03 -3.00 11.36
C LEU A 278 -24.72 -3.86 12.60
N ALA A 279 -25.58 -3.78 13.61
CA ALA A 279 -25.56 -4.69 14.76
C ALA A 279 -26.86 -5.51 14.83
N LYS A 280 -26.73 -6.83 15.06
CA LYS A 280 -27.83 -7.71 15.47
C LYS A 280 -27.86 -7.73 17.00
N ARG A 281 -28.99 -7.36 17.58
CA ARG A 281 -29.22 -7.44 19.03
C ARG A 281 -29.61 -8.85 19.47
N LYS A 282 -29.45 -9.12 20.77
CA LYS A 282 -29.82 -10.39 21.41
C LYS A 282 -31.31 -10.75 21.30
N ASN A 283 -32.18 -9.76 21.17
CA ASN A 283 -33.62 -9.94 20.94
C ASN A 283 -34.00 -10.13 19.46
N GLY A 284 -33.02 -10.15 18.54
CA GLY A 284 -33.24 -10.28 17.09
C GLY A 284 -33.36 -8.96 16.33
N GLU A 285 -33.56 -7.83 17.02
CA GLU A 285 -33.65 -6.50 16.39
C GLU A 285 -32.32 -6.12 15.72
N LEU A 286 -32.42 -5.53 14.53
CA LEU A 286 -31.30 -4.98 13.77
C LEU A 286 -31.22 -3.47 13.98
N LEU A 287 -30.01 -2.97 14.26
CA LEU A 287 -29.69 -1.55 14.35
C LEU A 287 -28.70 -1.19 13.26
N VAL A 288 -28.99 -0.14 12.48
CA VAL A 288 -28.05 0.43 11.50
C VAL A 288 -27.76 1.87 11.87
N VAL A 289 -26.50 2.22 12.09
CA VAL A 289 -26.06 3.61 12.20
C VAL A 289 -25.39 4.06 10.90
N CYS A 290 -25.50 5.34 10.54
CA CYS A 290 -24.79 5.94 9.39
C CYS A 290 -24.54 7.44 9.60
N SER A 291 -23.63 8.04 8.82
CA SER A 291 -23.60 9.51 8.66
C SER A 291 -24.68 9.92 7.67
N GLY A 292 -25.76 10.54 8.16
CA GLY A 292 -26.94 10.92 7.38
C GLY A 292 -27.20 12.42 7.35
N GLY A 293 -28.25 12.84 6.63
CA GLY A 293 -28.64 14.25 6.50
C GLY A 293 -27.69 15.10 5.64
N ARG A 294 -26.83 14.46 4.85
CA ARG A 294 -25.69 15.12 4.18
C ARG A 294 -26.08 15.70 2.81
N GLN A 295 -25.34 16.70 2.36
CA GLN A 295 -25.46 17.26 1.01
C GLN A 295 -24.67 16.45 -0.03
N ALA A 296 -23.55 15.84 0.36
CA ALA A 296 -22.62 15.13 -0.52
C ALA A 296 -21.70 14.19 0.31
N HIS A 297 -20.72 13.55 -0.34
CA HIS A 297 -19.67 12.74 0.30
C HIS A 297 -18.83 13.52 1.34
N VAL A 298 -18.61 14.83 1.13
CA VAL A 298 -18.00 15.74 2.10
C VAL A 298 -18.83 17.02 2.17
N CYS A 299 -19.28 17.40 3.36
CA CYS A 299 -20.09 18.60 3.63
C CYS A 299 -20.17 18.83 5.14
N PRO A 300 -20.49 20.04 5.64
CA PRO A 300 -20.60 20.35 7.06
C PRO A 300 -21.81 19.74 7.80
N TYR A 301 -22.66 18.97 7.12
CA TYR A 301 -24.00 18.57 7.62
C TYR A 301 -24.09 17.11 8.11
N GLY A 302 -22.97 16.43 8.35
CA GLY A 302 -22.98 15.03 8.83
C GLY A 302 -23.59 14.89 10.22
N LYS A 303 -24.54 13.96 10.36
CA LYS A 303 -25.22 13.61 11.61
C LYS A 303 -25.19 12.11 11.84
N ILE A 304 -25.18 11.66 13.09
CA ILE A 304 -25.28 10.23 13.38
C ILE A 304 -26.75 9.83 13.41
N TYR A 305 -27.19 9.10 12.39
CA TYR A 305 -28.54 8.55 12.27
C TYR A 305 -28.58 7.10 12.73
N LEU A 306 -29.71 6.68 13.29
CA LEU A 306 -30.04 5.29 13.64
C LEU A 306 -31.34 4.86 12.95
N TYR A 307 -31.27 3.74 12.23
CA TYR A 307 -32.42 2.99 11.74
C TYR A 307 -32.57 1.69 12.53
N ARG A 308 -33.82 1.21 12.67
CA ARG A 308 -34.18 0.01 13.42
C ARG A 308 -35.05 -0.92 12.58
N SER A 309 -34.91 -2.22 12.77
CA SER A 309 -35.80 -3.23 12.18
C SER A 309 -35.96 -4.44 13.10
N VAL A 310 -37.18 -4.92 13.30
CA VAL A 310 -37.45 -6.13 14.12
C VAL A 310 -37.50 -7.42 13.30
N ASP A 311 -37.66 -7.30 11.99
CA ASP A 311 -37.89 -8.39 11.03
C ASP A 311 -36.82 -8.44 9.92
N GLY A 312 -36.02 -7.39 9.76
CA GLY A 312 -35.13 -7.22 8.61
C GLY A 312 -35.88 -6.89 7.31
N GLU A 313 -37.17 -6.56 7.39
CA GLU A 313 -38.03 -6.22 6.26
C GLU A 313 -38.52 -4.77 6.30
N LYS A 314 -38.86 -4.26 7.49
CA LYS A 314 -39.34 -2.90 7.72
C LYS A 314 -38.33 -2.14 8.55
N TRP A 315 -37.97 -0.96 8.04
CA TRP A 315 -37.00 -0.07 8.66
C TRP A 315 -37.66 1.22 9.14
N ASP A 316 -37.58 1.43 10.45
CA ASP A 316 -37.98 2.65 11.14
C ASP A 316 -36.76 3.58 11.32
N GLY A 317 -37.02 4.89 11.41
CA GLY A 317 -36.00 5.94 11.51
C GLY A 317 -35.99 6.87 10.28
N PRO A 318 -34.98 7.74 10.16
CA PRO A 318 -33.83 7.86 11.06
C PRO A 318 -34.19 8.54 12.38
N ILE A 319 -33.68 8.00 13.48
CA ILE A 319 -33.54 8.72 14.75
C ILE A 319 -32.19 9.43 14.72
N VAL A 320 -32.15 10.73 15.01
CA VAL A 320 -30.89 11.47 15.14
C VAL A 320 -30.29 11.17 16.52
N LEU A 321 -29.18 10.45 16.58
CA LEU A 321 -28.43 10.17 17.81
C LEU A 321 -27.48 11.31 18.18
N TYR A 322 -26.86 11.94 17.17
CA TYR A 322 -25.98 13.08 17.36
C TYR A 322 -26.02 14.03 16.16
N ASP A 323 -25.91 15.33 16.46
CA ASP A 323 -25.98 16.46 15.52
C ASP A 323 -25.05 17.56 16.06
N SER A 324 -23.74 17.35 15.90
CA SER A 324 -22.73 18.26 16.44
C SER A 324 -22.64 19.55 15.64
N ILE A 325 -21.82 20.50 16.11
CA ILE A 325 -21.51 21.70 15.34
C ILE A 325 -20.48 21.45 14.21
N LEU A 326 -19.87 20.26 14.19
CA LEU A 326 -18.91 19.80 13.20
C LEU A 326 -19.52 18.67 12.34
N ASP A 327 -18.80 18.21 11.33
CA ASP A 327 -19.26 17.11 10.47
C ASP A 327 -19.10 15.76 11.20
N ASP A 328 -20.19 15.12 11.64
CA ASP A 328 -20.17 13.80 12.28
C ASP A 328 -20.07 12.66 11.26
N ARG A 329 -19.05 11.80 11.42
CA ARG A 329 -18.55 10.86 10.41
C ARG A 329 -18.50 9.41 10.86
N ASP A 330 -18.77 8.53 9.90
CA ASP A 330 -18.42 7.11 9.88
C ASP A 330 -18.70 6.34 11.20
N PRO A 331 -19.98 6.21 11.61
CA PRO A 331 -20.32 5.59 12.89
C PRO A 331 -20.26 4.05 12.89
N GLY A 332 -19.68 3.50 13.96
CA GLY A 332 -19.70 2.09 14.31
C GLY A 332 -20.69 1.78 15.43
N ILE A 333 -21.26 0.57 15.45
CA ILE A 333 -22.23 0.14 16.48
C ILE A 333 -22.01 -1.32 16.90
N ILE A 334 -22.17 -1.60 18.20
CA ILE A 334 -22.22 -2.96 18.77
C ILE A 334 -23.21 -3.01 19.95
N GLU A 335 -23.85 -4.17 20.17
CA GLU A 335 -24.46 -4.52 21.46
C GLU A 335 -23.54 -5.47 22.23
N THR A 336 -23.16 -5.13 23.47
CA THR A 336 -22.27 -5.96 24.29
C THR A 336 -23.00 -7.14 24.93
N ASN A 337 -22.24 -8.07 25.48
CA ASN A 337 -22.73 -9.19 26.29
C ASN A 337 -23.55 -8.76 27.51
N LYS A 338 -23.47 -7.50 27.96
CA LYS A 338 -24.31 -6.93 29.03
C LYS A 338 -25.59 -6.25 28.52
N GLY A 339 -25.81 -6.20 27.20
CA GLY A 339 -26.94 -5.50 26.57
C GLY A 339 -26.73 -3.99 26.43
N THR A 340 -25.52 -3.50 26.69
CA THR A 340 -25.14 -2.10 26.44
C THR A 340 -24.95 -1.91 24.93
N ILE A 341 -25.60 -0.92 24.34
CA ILE A 341 -25.34 -0.52 22.95
C ILE A 341 -24.28 0.57 22.97
N LEU A 342 -23.19 0.40 22.21
CA LEU A 342 -22.15 1.40 22.02
C LEU A 342 -22.23 1.96 20.60
N VAL A 343 -22.14 3.28 20.44
CA VAL A 343 -22.02 3.94 19.13
C VAL A 343 -20.80 4.86 19.15
N SER A 344 -19.86 4.65 18.23
CA SER A 344 -18.64 5.44 18.10
C SER A 344 -18.57 6.17 16.77
N TRP A 345 -18.02 7.38 16.72
CA TRP A 345 -17.85 8.16 15.48
C TRP A 345 -16.67 9.13 15.60
N PHE A 346 -16.37 9.90 14.54
CA PHE A 346 -15.42 11.02 14.62
C PHE A 346 -16.02 12.30 14.04
N THR A 347 -15.52 13.47 14.47
CA THR A 347 -15.88 14.77 13.88
C THR A 347 -14.85 15.23 12.86
N SER A 348 -15.26 16.01 11.85
CA SER A 348 -14.39 16.43 10.75
C SER A 348 -14.53 17.91 10.38
N LEU A 349 -13.43 18.47 9.85
CA LEU A 349 -13.35 19.77 9.18
C LEU A 349 -12.89 19.68 7.73
N THR A 350 -12.83 18.49 7.12
CA THR A 350 -12.34 18.30 5.74
C THR A 350 -13.11 19.17 4.72
N TRP A 351 -14.40 19.45 4.96
CA TRP A 351 -15.20 20.35 4.14
C TRP A 351 -14.67 21.81 4.12
N MET A 352 -14.01 22.29 5.17
CA MET A 352 -13.40 23.63 5.20
C MET A 352 -12.22 23.72 4.23
N ASN A 353 -11.46 22.64 4.04
CA ASN A 353 -10.37 22.57 3.07
C ASN A 353 -10.91 22.69 1.63
N TYR A 354 -11.99 21.98 1.32
CA TYR A 354 -12.67 22.09 0.02
C TYR A 354 -13.27 23.49 -0.20
N LEU A 355 -13.92 24.08 0.81
CA LEU A 355 -14.40 25.46 0.74
C LEU A 355 -13.27 26.43 0.39
N TYR A 356 -12.16 26.38 1.13
CA TYR A 356 -11.00 27.22 0.87
C TYR A 356 -10.46 27.04 -0.55
N ARG A 357 -10.32 25.79 -1.01
CA ARG A 357 -9.87 25.48 -2.38
C ARG A 357 -10.81 26.01 -3.46
N ALA A 358 -12.13 26.05 -3.21
CA ALA A 358 -13.09 26.67 -4.13
C ALA A 358 -12.99 28.21 -4.11
N GLU A 359 -12.81 28.81 -2.93
CA GLU A 359 -12.65 30.27 -2.79
C GLU A 359 -11.39 30.80 -3.48
N ILE A 360 -10.30 30.04 -3.51
CA ILE A 360 -9.07 30.38 -4.26
C ILE A 360 -9.06 29.87 -5.72
N GLY A 361 -10.16 29.28 -6.22
CA GLY A 361 -10.29 28.82 -7.60
C GLY A 361 -9.49 27.56 -7.97
N VAL A 362 -9.06 26.76 -6.99
CA VAL A 362 -8.36 25.47 -7.19
C VAL A 362 -9.34 24.33 -7.51
N ILE A 363 -10.62 24.47 -7.18
CA ILE A 363 -11.71 23.58 -7.58
C ILE A 363 -12.95 24.38 -7.98
N ASP A 364 -13.77 23.81 -8.86
CA ASP A 364 -14.96 24.44 -9.47
C ASP A 364 -16.26 23.63 -9.28
N TRP A 365 -16.18 22.38 -8.79
CA TRP A 365 -17.34 21.50 -8.58
C TRP A 365 -18.27 21.91 -7.41
N LEU A 366 -17.84 22.85 -6.55
CA LEU A 366 -18.71 23.47 -5.54
C LEU A 366 -19.44 24.68 -6.14
N SER A 367 -20.78 24.65 -6.12
CA SER A 367 -21.59 25.79 -6.60
C SER A 367 -21.38 27.03 -5.73
N LYS A 368 -21.57 28.22 -6.31
CA LYS A 368 -21.43 29.51 -5.60
C LYS A 368 -22.32 29.57 -4.35
N GLU A 369 -23.54 29.04 -4.46
CA GLU A 369 -24.51 28.92 -3.36
C GLU A 369 -24.02 27.98 -2.25
N THR A 370 -23.51 26.80 -2.60
CA THR A 370 -22.92 25.86 -1.62
C THR A 370 -21.74 26.50 -0.89
N CYS A 371 -20.86 27.19 -1.62
CA CYS A 371 -19.76 27.94 -1.00
C CYS A 371 -20.26 29.01 -0.03
N GLU A 372 -21.31 29.78 -0.38
CA GLU A 372 -21.88 30.78 0.51
C GLU A 372 -22.50 30.17 1.77
N ASN A 373 -23.21 29.05 1.64
CA ASN A 373 -23.82 28.36 2.77
C ASN A 373 -22.76 27.74 3.70
N TRP A 374 -21.68 27.17 3.15
CA TRP A 374 -20.57 26.64 3.95
C TRP A 374 -19.74 27.77 4.61
N ARG A 375 -19.63 28.96 4.00
CA ARG A 375 -19.01 30.14 4.65
C ARG A 375 -19.73 30.54 5.94
N LYS A 376 -21.06 30.63 5.90
CA LYS A 376 -21.88 30.98 7.07
C LYS A 376 -21.65 30.00 8.24
N ILE A 377 -21.45 28.72 7.94
CA ILE A 377 -21.13 27.69 8.94
C ILE A 377 -19.70 27.86 9.48
N ARG A 378 -18.72 28.10 8.60
CA ARG A 378 -17.34 28.40 9.01
C ARG A 378 -17.27 29.62 9.92
N GLU A 379 -17.96 30.69 9.56
CA GLU A 379 -18.05 31.93 10.34
C GLU A 379 -18.69 31.69 11.71
N LYS A 380 -19.78 30.91 11.79
CA LYS A 380 -20.39 30.50 13.07
C LYS A 380 -19.44 29.70 13.95
N ILE A 381 -18.64 28.78 13.38
CA ILE A 381 -17.65 28.00 14.14
C ILE A 381 -16.52 28.90 14.66
N VAL A 382 -15.99 29.78 13.82
CA VAL A 382 -14.86 30.68 14.16
C VAL A 382 -15.27 31.77 15.16
N SER A 383 -16.48 32.32 15.04
CA SER A 383 -16.96 33.41 15.92
C SER A 383 -17.64 32.92 17.20
N GLY A 384 -18.06 31.65 17.27
CA GLY A 384 -18.94 31.12 18.32
C GLY A 384 -18.28 30.81 19.67
N ASN A 385 -17.04 31.27 19.93
CA ASN A 385 -16.22 30.87 21.08
C ASN A 385 -16.06 29.34 21.23
N ILE A 386 -16.16 28.59 20.13
CA ILE A 386 -16.08 27.12 20.14
C ILE A 386 -14.62 26.71 20.23
N ASN A 387 -14.25 25.94 21.25
CA ASN A 387 -12.93 25.31 21.27
C ASN A 387 -12.91 24.13 20.29
N VAL A 388 -12.57 24.41 19.04
CA VAL A 388 -12.48 23.41 17.97
C VAL A 388 -11.51 22.27 18.33
N ALA A 389 -10.49 22.53 19.15
CA ALA A 389 -9.58 21.47 19.61
C ALA A 389 -10.27 20.46 20.55
N ASP A 390 -11.30 20.87 21.29
CA ASP A 390 -12.08 19.98 22.14
C ASP A 390 -13.14 19.19 21.35
N GLU A 391 -13.74 19.84 20.34
CA GLU A 391 -14.82 19.29 19.49
C GLU A 391 -14.35 18.36 18.37
N LEU A 392 -13.17 18.62 17.80
CA LEU A 392 -12.58 17.82 16.71
C LEU A 392 -11.89 16.57 17.28
N ASP A 393 -12.65 15.49 17.48
CA ASP A 393 -12.17 14.29 18.17
C ASP A 393 -12.90 13.03 17.71
N VAL A 394 -12.55 11.91 18.35
CA VAL A 394 -13.25 10.64 18.23
C VAL A 394 -14.09 10.41 19.49
N TRP A 395 -15.33 9.97 19.30
CA TRP A 395 -16.39 10.02 20.31
C TRP A 395 -17.09 8.69 20.45
N MET A 396 -17.65 8.45 21.64
CA MET A 396 -18.57 7.33 21.90
C MET A 396 -19.75 7.81 22.76
N ILE A 397 -20.93 7.27 22.48
CA ILE A 397 -22.10 7.28 23.36
C ILE A 397 -22.49 5.84 23.65
N LYS A 398 -23.23 5.64 24.74
CA LYS A 398 -23.80 4.33 25.07
C LYS A 398 -25.23 4.41 25.54
N SER A 399 -25.97 3.32 25.35
CA SER A 399 -27.29 3.11 25.92
C SER A 399 -27.33 1.81 26.71
N GLN A 400 -28.03 1.81 27.85
CA GLN A 400 -28.20 0.63 28.71
C GLN A 400 -29.67 0.23 28.86
N ASP A 401 -30.56 0.83 28.05
CA ASP A 401 -32.03 0.67 28.11
C ASP A 401 -32.66 0.32 26.75
N SER A 402 -31.89 -0.33 25.88
CA SER A 402 -32.24 -0.67 24.47
C SER A 402 -32.26 0.52 23.49
N GLY A 403 -31.49 1.57 23.76
CA GLY A 403 -31.37 2.75 22.89
C GLY A 403 -32.55 3.70 23.01
N LYS A 404 -33.22 3.73 24.18
CA LYS A 404 -34.27 4.70 24.51
C LYS A 404 -33.67 5.99 25.05
N THR A 405 -32.66 5.86 25.91
CA THR A 405 -31.79 6.96 26.37
C THR A 405 -30.34 6.67 26.06
N TRP A 406 -29.55 7.73 25.95
CA TRP A 406 -28.12 7.69 25.64
C TRP A 406 -27.35 8.50 26.66
N SER A 407 -26.12 8.09 26.95
CA SER A 407 -25.20 8.87 27.77
C SER A 407 -24.78 10.16 27.08
N GLU A 408 -24.26 11.10 27.86
CA GLU A 408 -23.31 12.09 27.35
C GLU A 408 -22.21 11.40 26.52
N ARG A 409 -21.72 12.09 25.49
CA ARG A 409 -20.58 11.60 24.71
C ARG A 409 -19.30 11.65 25.53
N TYR A 410 -18.40 10.71 25.28
CA TYR A 410 -17.07 10.69 25.88
C TYR A 410 -16.00 10.39 24.83
N LYS A 411 -14.78 10.84 25.10
CA LYS A 411 -13.64 10.67 24.21
C LYS A 411 -13.13 9.24 24.28
N ILE A 412 -12.72 8.71 23.13
CA ILE A 412 -12.03 7.44 22.99
C ILE A 412 -10.67 7.68 22.31
N PRO A 413 -9.74 6.71 22.24
CA PRO A 413 -8.42 6.97 21.65
C PRO A 413 -8.34 6.69 20.14
N LEU A 414 -9.33 5.99 19.56
CA LEU A 414 -9.28 5.42 18.21
C LEU A 414 -10.59 5.63 17.42
N HIS A 415 -10.51 5.63 16.10
CA HIS A 415 -11.66 5.55 15.21
C HIS A 415 -11.48 4.55 14.06
N SER A 416 -12.56 3.84 13.73
CA SER A 416 -12.76 3.08 12.50
C SER A 416 -14.27 3.02 12.21
N PRO A 417 -14.72 3.05 10.93
CA PRO A 417 -16.15 3.01 10.56
C PRO A 417 -16.94 1.89 11.23
N HIS A 418 -16.32 0.73 11.46
CA HIS A 418 -17.03 -0.47 11.93
C HIS A 418 -17.15 -0.57 13.46
N GLY A 419 -16.51 0.31 14.23
CA GLY A 419 -16.59 0.30 15.68
C GLY A 419 -15.82 -0.85 16.36
N PRO A 420 -16.01 -1.04 17.68
CA PRO A 420 -15.36 -2.10 18.45
C PRO A 420 -16.07 -3.46 18.31
N VAL A 421 -15.32 -4.54 18.53
CA VAL A 421 -15.82 -5.91 18.67
C VAL A 421 -15.70 -6.38 20.13
N GLN A 422 -16.47 -7.41 20.50
CA GLN A 422 -16.32 -8.06 21.80
C GLN A 422 -15.75 -9.48 21.64
N LEU A 423 -14.69 -9.75 22.39
CA LEU A 423 -14.06 -11.07 22.44
C LEU A 423 -14.86 -12.05 23.31
N LYS A 424 -14.64 -13.35 23.13
CA LYS A 424 -15.27 -14.44 23.89
C LYS A 424 -15.07 -14.32 25.41
N ASN A 425 -13.94 -13.76 25.85
CA ASN A 425 -13.65 -13.51 27.26
C ASN A 425 -14.44 -12.31 27.86
N GLY A 426 -15.17 -11.55 27.05
CA GLY A 426 -15.93 -10.38 27.45
C GLY A 426 -15.19 -9.04 27.32
N THR A 427 -13.89 -9.03 27.02
CA THR A 427 -13.13 -7.81 26.71
C THR A 427 -13.62 -7.22 25.39
N LEU A 428 -13.82 -5.89 25.37
CA LEU A 428 -14.06 -5.15 24.13
C LEU A 428 -12.72 -4.74 23.52
N VAL A 429 -12.58 -4.86 22.20
CA VAL A 429 -11.39 -4.47 21.46
C VAL A 429 -11.79 -3.57 20.29
N PHE A 430 -11.09 -2.44 20.13
CA PHE A 430 -11.29 -1.50 19.03
C PHE A 430 -9.97 -1.31 18.28
N ALA A 431 -9.91 -1.67 17.00
CA ALA A 431 -8.86 -1.20 16.10
C ALA A 431 -9.30 0.10 15.43
N GLY A 432 -8.35 1.02 15.25
CA GLY A 432 -8.60 2.26 14.54
C GLY A 432 -7.35 3.08 14.34
N ARG A 433 -7.50 4.22 13.67
CA ARG A 433 -6.47 5.27 13.68
C ARG A 433 -6.53 6.06 14.96
N ARG A 434 -5.35 6.47 15.46
CA ARG A 434 -5.20 7.35 16.63
C ARG A 434 -5.87 8.71 16.39
N SER A 435 -6.55 9.23 17.42
CA SER A 435 -6.95 10.65 17.45
C SER A 435 -5.72 11.53 17.63
N LEU A 436 -5.64 12.66 16.91
CA LEU A 436 -4.53 13.61 17.08
C LEU A 436 -4.56 14.25 18.47
N PRO A 437 -3.39 14.57 19.07
CA PRO A 437 -3.36 15.35 20.30
C PRO A 437 -3.92 16.77 20.06
N PRO A 438 -4.60 17.39 21.04
CA PRO A 438 -5.35 18.64 20.83
C PRO A 438 -4.57 19.79 20.16
N HIS A 439 -3.28 19.93 20.47
CA HIS A 439 -2.42 20.99 19.92
C HIS A 439 -2.04 20.82 18.44
N ARG A 440 -2.23 19.62 17.83
CA ARG A 440 -2.04 19.40 16.38
C ARG A 440 -3.35 19.50 15.58
N ARG A 441 -4.49 19.78 16.22
CA ARG A 441 -5.80 19.91 15.57
C ARG A 441 -5.96 21.32 14.99
N SER A 442 -6.03 21.41 13.66
CA SER A 442 -6.10 22.69 12.93
C SER A 442 -7.43 22.86 12.21
N LEU A 443 -7.94 24.11 12.22
CA LEU A 443 -9.14 24.54 11.49
C LEU A 443 -9.14 24.20 9.99
N TYR A 444 -7.95 24.10 9.37
CA TYR A 444 -7.80 23.84 7.94
C TYR A 444 -7.45 22.38 7.59
N GLY A 445 -7.23 21.55 8.61
CA GLY A 445 -6.76 20.16 8.49
C GLY A 445 -5.34 20.02 7.93
N SER A 446 -4.78 18.82 8.04
CA SER A 446 -3.71 18.38 7.14
C SER A 446 -4.30 17.98 5.79
N SER A 447 -3.47 17.91 4.74
CA SER A 447 -3.90 17.64 3.37
C SER A 447 -4.39 16.20 3.11
N LEU A 448 -4.29 15.30 4.09
CA LEU A 448 -4.93 13.98 4.09
C LEU A 448 -5.59 13.72 5.45
N TYR A 449 -6.91 13.63 5.46
CA TYR A 449 -7.73 13.15 6.58
C TYR A 449 -7.56 13.85 7.94
N GLY A 450 -6.92 15.04 7.99
CA GLY A 450 -6.71 15.74 9.26
C GLY A 450 -5.75 15.04 10.21
N LEU A 451 -4.88 14.16 9.70
CA LEU A 451 -3.87 13.41 10.46
C LEU A 451 -2.46 13.89 10.12
N ASP A 452 -1.57 13.82 11.10
CA ASP A 452 -0.13 13.93 10.89
C ASP A 452 0.41 12.58 10.40
N ARG A 453 1.39 12.60 9.49
CA ARG A 453 2.06 11.38 9.00
C ARG A 453 2.73 10.61 10.13
N GLU A 454 3.21 11.32 11.15
CA GLU A 454 3.85 10.76 12.34
C GLU A 454 2.87 10.01 13.27
N MET A 455 1.55 10.16 13.09
CA MET A 455 0.52 9.67 14.03
C MET A 455 -0.62 8.91 13.33
N ALA A 456 -0.47 8.57 12.04
CA ALA A 456 -1.51 7.92 11.25
C ALA A 456 -1.57 6.38 11.38
N GLU A 457 -0.88 5.84 12.38
CA GLU A 457 -0.78 4.42 12.70
C GLU A 457 -2.14 3.79 13.02
N ILE A 458 -2.29 2.50 12.68
CA ILE A 458 -3.36 1.68 13.22
C ILE A 458 -2.93 1.18 14.60
N ALA A 459 -3.76 1.42 15.59
CA ALA A 459 -3.56 0.94 16.96
C ALA A 459 -4.82 0.25 17.47
N VAL A 460 -4.67 -0.44 18.60
CA VAL A 460 -5.70 -1.28 19.20
C VAL A 460 -5.90 -0.90 20.66
N ALA A 461 -7.15 -0.64 21.05
CA ALA A 461 -7.55 -0.33 22.41
C ALA A 461 -8.42 -1.44 23.00
N GLU A 462 -8.25 -1.72 24.30
CA GLU A 462 -9.14 -2.58 25.08
C GLU A 462 -10.08 -1.76 25.97
N SER A 463 -11.25 -2.33 26.26
CA SER A 463 -12.11 -1.93 27.38
C SER A 463 -12.60 -3.16 28.12
N ASN A 464 -12.39 -3.18 29.44
CA ASN A 464 -12.81 -4.25 30.34
C ASN A 464 -13.99 -3.83 31.26
N ASP A 465 -14.53 -2.62 31.08
CA ASP A 465 -15.55 -2.00 31.94
C ASP A 465 -16.87 -1.70 31.22
N ASP A 466 -17.13 -2.42 30.12
CA ASP A 466 -18.31 -2.26 29.24
C ASP A 466 -18.32 -0.94 28.46
N GLY A 467 -17.15 -0.59 27.92
CA GLY A 467 -16.96 0.52 26.99
C GLY A 467 -16.79 1.89 27.64
N LYS A 468 -16.68 1.99 28.98
CA LYS A 468 -16.60 3.28 29.70
C LYS A 468 -15.21 3.89 29.61
N THR A 469 -14.16 3.07 29.72
CA THR A 469 -12.77 3.50 29.55
C THR A 469 -12.07 2.62 28.52
N TRP A 470 -11.13 3.22 27.80
CA TRP A 470 -10.40 2.59 26.70
C TRP A 470 -8.91 2.85 26.86
N LYS A 471 -8.10 1.80 26.74
CA LYS A 471 -6.63 1.88 26.86
C LYS A 471 -6.00 1.27 25.62
N ILE A 472 -5.06 1.98 24.99
CA ILE A 472 -4.22 1.39 23.93
C ILE A 472 -3.39 0.23 24.50
N ILE A 473 -3.48 -0.93 23.87
CA ILE A 473 -2.78 -2.16 24.25
C ILE A 473 -1.74 -2.63 23.22
N GLY A 474 -1.90 -2.22 21.96
CA GLY A 474 -1.04 -2.63 20.87
C GLY A 474 -1.09 -1.66 19.70
N GLU A 475 -0.06 -1.74 18.87
CA GLU A 475 0.11 -0.99 17.64
C GLU A 475 0.36 -1.99 16.51
N VAL A 476 -0.16 -1.70 15.31
CA VAL A 476 0.10 -2.53 14.13
C VAL A 476 1.39 -2.01 13.48
N PRO A 477 2.40 -2.88 13.23
CA PRO A 477 3.63 -2.46 12.57
C PRO A 477 3.38 -1.84 11.19
N VAL A 478 4.28 -0.96 10.75
CA VAL A 478 4.28 -0.46 9.38
C VAL A 478 4.80 -1.57 8.45
N LEU A 479 4.20 -1.72 7.26
CA LEU A 479 4.71 -2.53 6.15
C LEU A 479 5.48 -1.60 5.18
N PRO A 480 6.83 -1.60 5.15
CA PRO A 480 7.58 -0.86 4.15
C PRO A 480 7.29 -1.30 2.71
N PRO A 481 7.53 -0.44 1.70
CA PRO A 481 7.75 0.99 1.80
C PRO A 481 6.43 1.78 1.94
N ILE A 482 5.33 1.15 2.39
CA ILE A 482 4.04 1.84 2.57
C ILE A 482 4.11 2.76 3.79
N PRO A 483 3.91 4.08 3.63
CA PRO A 483 3.89 4.98 4.77
C PRO A 483 2.60 4.82 5.60
N PRO A 484 2.64 4.93 6.94
CA PRO A 484 1.49 4.65 7.81
C PRO A 484 0.22 5.46 7.50
N ASP A 485 0.35 6.66 6.92
CA ASP A 485 -0.78 7.47 6.46
C ASP A 485 -1.62 6.84 5.32
N ASN A 486 -1.21 5.67 4.81
CA ASN A 486 -1.94 4.87 3.84
C ASN A 486 -2.75 3.71 4.47
N PHE A 487 -2.62 3.41 5.77
CA PHE A 487 -3.38 2.34 6.44
C PHE A 487 -4.62 2.89 7.12
N SER A 488 -5.81 2.58 6.63
CA SER A 488 -7.06 3.17 7.12
C SER A 488 -8.11 2.10 7.45
N GLU A 489 -9.19 2.52 8.12
CA GLU A 489 -10.47 1.80 8.21
C GLU A 489 -10.38 0.31 8.59
N PRO A 490 -9.72 -0.06 9.71
CA PRO A 490 -9.51 -1.46 10.08
C PRO A 490 -10.77 -2.15 10.60
N SER A 491 -10.89 -3.45 10.36
CA SER A 491 -11.92 -4.33 10.94
C SER A 491 -11.24 -5.53 11.61
N ILE A 492 -11.59 -5.83 12.87
CA ILE A 492 -11.10 -7.01 13.62
C ILE A 492 -12.19 -8.10 13.67
N VAL A 493 -11.78 -9.36 13.65
CA VAL A 493 -12.57 -10.50 14.11
C VAL A 493 -11.74 -11.42 15.03
N GLU A 494 -12.39 -12.03 16.03
CA GLU A 494 -11.82 -13.16 16.77
C GLU A 494 -12.18 -14.48 16.08
N THR A 495 -11.18 -15.31 15.81
CA THR A 495 -11.32 -16.64 15.19
C THR A 495 -11.75 -17.71 16.19
N LEU A 496 -11.94 -18.98 15.78
CA LEU A 496 -12.31 -20.04 16.73
C LEU A 496 -11.20 -20.29 17.77
N SER A 497 -9.93 -20.31 17.35
CA SER A 497 -8.75 -20.50 18.20
C SER A 497 -8.50 -19.37 19.20
N GLY A 498 -9.14 -18.20 19.02
CA GLY A 498 -8.89 -17.00 19.80
C GLY A 498 -7.82 -16.07 19.21
N LYS A 499 -7.20 -16.46 18.08
CA LYS A 499 -6.41 -15.53 17.26
C LYS A 499 -7.30 -14.38 16.79
N LEU A 500 -6.81 -13.15 16.83
CA LEU A 500 -7.43 -11.99 16.21
C LEU A 500 -6.89 -11.79 14.80
N ILE A 501 -7.78 -11.45 13.87
CA ILE A 501 -7.42 -11.05 12.52
C ILE A 501 -7.95 -9.65 12.30
N MET A 502 -7.09 -8.77 11.80
CA MET A 502 -7.42 -7.42 11.37
C MET A 502 -7.28 -7.34 9.86
N HIS A 503 -8.30 -6.83 9.16
CA HIS A 503 -8.14 -6.30 7.81
C HIS A 503 -8.00 -4.78 7.85
N ILE A 504 -7.18 -4.24 6.95
CA ILE A 504 -6.77 -2.84 6.89
C ILE A 504 -6.87 -2.39 5.42
N ARG A 505 -7.51 -1.23 5.19
CA ARG A 505 -7.54 -0.61 3.86
C ARG A 505 -6.16 -0.04 3.51
N ASN A 506 -5.67 -0.38 2.32
CA ASN A 506 -4.46 0.19 1.75
C ASN A 506 -4.79 1.32 0.76
N ASP A 507 -4.55 2.56 1.17
CA ASP A 507 -4.66 3.71 0.28
C ASP A 507 -3.44 3.88 -0.64
N CYS A 508 -2.35 3.12 -0.42
CA CYS A 508 -1.11 3.21 -1.20
C CYS A 508 -1.34 2.92 -2.69
N LYS A 509 -0.69 3.70 -3.56
CA LYS A 509 -0.82 3.58 -5.02
C LYS A 509 0.35 2.86 -5.70
N SER A 510 1.45 2.65 -5.00
CA SER A 510 2.68 2.02 -5.53
C SER A 510 2.88 0.57 -5.07
N VAL A 511 2.25 0.16 -3.98
CA VAL A 511 2.49 -1.12 -3.30
C VAL A 511 1.14 -1.73 -2.94
N PHE A 512 0.81 -2.90 -3.50
CA PHE A 512 -0.51 -3.57 -3.45
C PHE A 512 -1.71 -2.62 -3.68
N PRO A 513 -1.71 -1.86 -4.80
CA PRO A 513 -2.68 -0.79 -5.02
C PRO A 513 -4.11 -1.33 -5.16
N GLY A 514 -4.96 -0.94 -4.22
CA GLY A 514 -6.36 -1.36 -4.17
C GLY A 514 -6.62 -2.59 -3.31
N GLU A 515 -5.59 -3.25 -2.79
CA GLU A 515 -5.72 -4.51 -2.04
C GLU A 515 -5.95 -4.30 -0.54
N THR A 516 -6.69 -5.21 0.09
CA THR A 516 -6.80 -5.28 1.56
C THR A 516 -5.53 -5.92 2.15
N LEU A 517 -5.00 -5.33 3.23
CA LEU A 517 -3.94 -5.93 4.04
C LEU A 517 -4.54 -6.65 5.24
N GLN A 518 -3.92 -7.73 5.68
CA GLN A 518 -4.25 -8.50 6.88
C GLN A 518 -3.11 -8.40 7.89
N SER A 519 -3.45 -8.30 9.17
CA SER A 519 -2.51 -8.39 10.30
C SER A 519 -3.13 -9.28 11.38
N GLU A 520 -2.31 -10.04 12.10
CA GLU A 520 -2.79 -11.06 13.04
C GLU A 520 -2.18 -10.90 14.44
N SER A 521 -2.96 -11.25 15.47
CA SER A 521 -2.51 -11.26 16.87
C SER A 521 -2.95 -12.53 17.58
N VAL A 522 -2.04 -13.13 18.36
CA VAL A 522 -2.28 -14.35 19.16
C VAL A 522 -2.29 -14.10 20.66
N ASP A 523 -2.17 -12.84 21.10
CA ASP A 523 -2.01 -12.45 22.51
C ASP A 523 -3.12 -11.50 23.03
N GLY A 524 -4.23 -11.43 22.29
CA GLY A 524 -5.38 -10.56 22.60
C GLY A 524 -5.27 -9.14 22.03
N GLY A 525 -4.41 -8.92 21.02
CA GLY A 525 -4.27 -7.63 20.33
C GLY A 525 -3.18 -6.73 20.90
N LYS A 526 -2.23 -7.27 21.66
CA LYS A 526 -1.10 -6.52 22.25
C LYS A 526 0.07 -6.45 21.28
N THR A 527 0.38 -7.56 20.63
CA THR A 527 1.33 -7.63 19.51
C THR A 527 0.62 -8.08 18.23
N TRP A 528 1.08 -7.57 17.10
CA TRP A 528 0.49 -7.77 15.77
C TRP A 528 1.58 -8.11 14.76
N SER A 529 1.28 -8.98 13.81
CA SER A 529 2.15 -9.21 12.64
C SER A 529 2.27 -7.93 11.81
N VAL A 530 3.36 -7.79 11.06
CA VAL A 530 3.42 -6.81 9.97
C VAL A 530 2.21 -7.05 9.04
N PRO A 531 1.49 -6.00 8.60
CA PRO A 531 0.41 -6.14 7.64
C PRO A 531 0.90 -6.76 6.33
N TYR A 532 0.12 -7.68 5.77
CA TYR A 532 0.46 -8.39 4.54
C TYR A 532 -0.75 -8.42 3.60
N SER A 533 -0.56 -8.25 2.28
CA SER A 533 -1.68 -8.33 1.32
C SER A 533 -2.21 -9.75 1.23
N ILE A 534 -3.54 -9.86 1.21
CA ILE A 534 -4.25 -11.12 0.92
C ILE A 534 -4.61 -11.27 -0.56
N GLY A 535 -4.11 -10.39 -1.44
CA GLY A 535 -4.40 -10.40 -2.88
C GLY A 535 -5.85 -10.01 -3.25
N VAL A 536 -6.65 -9.57 -2.27
CA VAL A 536 -8.05 -9.18 -2.48
C VAL A 536 -8.14 -7.68 -2.73
N LYS A 537 -8.44 -7.30 -3.98
CA LYS A 537 -8.78 -5.92 -4.34
C LYS A 537 -10.17 -5.51 -3.86
N GLY A 538 -10.24 -4.37 -3.17
CA GLY A 538 -11.47 -3.74 -2.68
C GLY A 538 -11.40 -3.42 -1.18
N TYR A 539 -12.14 -2.41 -0.75
CA TYR A 539 -12.11 -1.85 0.61
C TYR A 539 -13.28 -0.86 0.88
N PRO A 540 -13.50 -0.49 2.16
CA PRO A 540 -13.05 -1.22 3.34
C PRO A 540 -13.78 -2.54 3.47
N SER A 541 -13.24 -3.38 4.34
CA SER A 541 -13.67 -4.75 4.61
C SER A 541 -14.26 -4.86 6.01
N HIS A 542 -15.34 -5.61 6.16
CA HIS A 542 -15.94 -5.97 7.43
C HIS A 542 -15.84 -7.48 7.65
N LEU A 543 -15.30 -7.87 8.81
CA LEU A 543 -15.08 -9.26 9.19
C LEU A 543 -16.11 -9.73 10.22
N ILE A 544 -16.69 -10.91 10.03
CA ILE A 544 -17.43 -11.63 11.08
C ILE A 544 -17.06 -13.11 11.12
N LEU A 545 -17.11 -13.71 12.30
CA LEU A 545 -17.06 -15.15 12.49
C LEU A 545 -18.49 -15.70 12.36
N LEU A 546 -18.71 -16.57 11.39
CA LEU A 546 -19.98 -17.28 11.21
C LEU A 546 -20.08 -18.45 12.21
N LYS A 547 -21.31 -18.84 12.56
CA LYS A 547 -21.61 -19.95 13.50
C LYS A 547 -21.04 -21.31 13.08
N ASN A 548 -20.74 -21.49 11.80
CA ASN A 548 -20.09 -22.70 11.29
C ASN A 548 -18.56 -22.69 11.42
N GLY A 549 -17.98 -21.63 12.01
CA GLY A 549 -16.54 -21.47 12.20
C GLY A 549 -15.80 -20.79 11.04
N TRP A 550 -16.49 -20.46 9.95
CA TRP A 550 -15.87 -19.75 8.83
C TRP A 550 -15.81 -18.24 9.10
N ILE A 551 -14.80 -17.58 8.54
CA ILE A 551 -14.73 -16.11 8.56
C ILE A 551 -15.33 -15.59 7.26
N LEU A 552 -16.30 -14.68 7.39
CA LEU A 552 -16.82 -13.89 6.29
C LEU A 552 -16.12 -12.54 6.26
N MET A 553 -15.54 -12.21 5.11
CA MET A 553 -15.14 -10.85 4.74
C MET A 553 -16.15 -10.32 3.72
N THR A 554 -16.80 -9.19 4.00
CA THR A 554 -17.53 -8.40 2.98
C THR A 554 -16.80 -7.10 2.73
N TYR A 555 -16.72 -6.63 1.48
CA TYR A 555 -15.97 -5.42 1.15
C TYR A 555 -16.52 -4.68 -0.09
N GLY A 556 -16.20 -3.38 -0.18
CA GLY A 556 -16.54 -2.55 -1.33
C GLY A 556 -15.62 -2.81 -2.54
N TYR A 557 -16.17 -3.26 -3.66
CA TYR A 557 -15.43 -3.43 -4.90
C TYR A 557 -15.58 -2.17 -5.77
N ARG A 558 -14.54 -1.34 -5.76
CA ARG A 558 -14.49 0.01 -6.36
C ARG A 558 -13.81 0.07 -7.73
N GLU A 559 -13.68 -1.08 -8.39
CA GLU A 559 -13.32 -1.22 -9.82
C GLU A 559 -14.55 -1.73 -10.60
N LYS A 560 -14.54 -1.69 -11.93
CA LYS A 560 -15.68 -2.20 -12.73
C LYS A 560 -15.67 -3.74 -12.79
N PRO A 561 -16.82 -4.43 -12.62
CA PRO A 561 -18.16 -3.89 -12.33
C PRO A 561 -18.29 -3.49 -10.85
N PHE A 562 -18.74 -2.25 -10.58
CA PHE A 562 -18.74 -1.70 -9.22
C PHE A 562 -19.79 -2.38 -8.33
N GLY A 563 -19.48 -2.61 -7.06
CA GLY A 563 -20.46 -3.08 -6.09
C GLY A 563 -19.86 -3.68 -4.83
N ILE A 564 -20.44 -4.78 -4.34
CA ILE A 564 -20.08 -5.44 -3.08
C ILE A 564 -19.72 -6.88 -3.36
N GLN A 565 -18.60 -7.33 -2.78
CA GLN A 565 -18.15 -8.72 -2.86
C GLN A 565 -17.88 -9.27 -1.47
N ALA A 566 -17.77 -10.59 -1.40
CA ALA A 566 -17.40 -11.33 -0.21
C ALA A 566 -16.30 -12.37 -0.47
N ARG A 567 -15.66 -12.79 0.61
CA ARG A 567 -14.70 -13.90 0.67
C ARG A 567 -14.98 -14.73 1.91
N ILE A 568 -14.71 -16.02 1.80
CA ILE A 568 -14.77 -16.98 2.91
C ILE A 568 -13.38 -17.49 3.20
N SER A 569 -12.99 -17.48 4.47
CA SER A 569 -11.87 -18.28 4.97
C SER A 569 -12.40 -19.42 5.84
N LYS A 570 -11.92 -20.65 5.56
CA LYS A 570 -12.23 -21.87 6.33
C LYS A 570 -11.10 -22.26 7.29
N ASP A 571 -9.98 -21.54 7.28
CA ASP A 571 -8.70 -21.93 7.87
C ASP A 571 -8.09 -20.82 8.76
N GLU A 572 -8.96 -20.00 9.33
CA GLU A 572 -8.63 -18.86 10.19
C GLU A 572 -7.76 -17.81 9.47
N GLY A 573 -8.20 -17.37 8.29
CA GLY A 573 -7.63 -16.26 7.52
C GLY A 573 -6.37 -16.57 6.75
N LYS A 574 -5.89 -17.83 6.72
CA LYS A 574 -4.69 -18.20 5.95
C LYS A 574 -4.96 -18.20 4.45
N THR A 575 -6.15 -18.63 4.04
CA THR A 575 -6.62 -18.55 2.66
C THR A 575 -8.03 -17.95 2.58
N TRP A 576 -8.33 -17.34 1.44
CA TRP A 576 -9.61 -16.71 1.14
C TRP A 576 -10.14 -17.27 -0.19
N SER A 577 -11.46 -17.45 -0.28
CA SER A 577 -12.14 -18.03 -1.44
C SER A 577 -12.04 -17.19 -2.72
N GLU A 578 -12.60 -17.69 -3.82
CA GLU A 578 -12.94 -16.85 -4.98
C GLU A 578 -14.08 -15.84 -4.67
N PRO A 579 -14.22 -14.75 -5.46
CA PRO A 579 -15.44 -14.40 -6.20
C PRO A 579 -16.87 -14.42 -5.63
N LEU A 580 -17.18 -14.25 -4.34
CA LEU A 580 -18.61 -14.18 -3.94
C LEU A 580 -19.23 -12.80 -4.25
N ILE A 581 -19.87 -12.67 -5.42
CA ILE A 581 -20.48 -11.40 -5.88
C ILE A 581 -21.84 -11.17 -5.19
N ILE A 582 -21.93 -10.17 -4.32
CA ILE A 582 -23.17 -9.74 -3.65
C ILE A 582 -23.91 -8.69 -4.50
N SER A 583 -23.15 -7.80 -5.16
CA SER A 583 -23.66 -6.70 -5.98
C SER A 583 -22.62 -6.32 -7.02
N ASP A 584 -23.02 -6.11 -8.27
CA ASP A 584 -22.19 -5.68 -9.41
C ASP A 584 -22.87 -4.60 -10.29
N ASP A 585 -24.01 -4.07 -9.81
CA ASP A 585 -24.89 -3.10 -10.45
C ASP A 585 -24.58 -1.63 -10.11
N GLY A 586 -23.50 -1.35 -9.38
CA GLY A 586 -23.13 -0.01 -8.93
C GLY A 586 -22.72 0.90 -10.09
N CYS A 587 -23.10 2.19 -10.03
CA CYS A 587 -22.81 3.12 -11.14
C CYS A 587 -21.45 3.84 -11.05
N CYS A 588 -20.84 3.92 -9.86
CA CYS A 588 -19.54 4.56 -9.64
C CYS A 588 -18.81 3.99 -8.41
N SER A 589 -17.60 4.47 -8.14
CA SER A 589 -16.79 4.08 -6.98
C SER A 589 -17.26 4.67 -5.65
N ASP A 590 -18.25 5.57 -5.63
CA ASP A 590 -18.81 6.14 -4.40
C ASP A 590 -19.87 5.21 -3.80
N LEU A 591 -19.38 4.06 -3.35
CA LEU A 591 -20.13 2.99 -2.69
C LEU A 591 -19.22 2.23 -1.72
N GLY A 592 -19.81 1.33 -0.92
CA GLY A 592 -19.07 0.37 -0.10
C GLY A 592 -19.32 0.55 1.39
N TYR A 593 -18.30 0.26 2.19
CA TYR A 593 -18.41 0.10 3.65
C TYR A 593 -19.54 -0.87 4.01
N PRO A 594 -19.49 -2.12 3.49
CA PRO A 594 -20.46 -3.10 3.89
C PRO A 594 -20.28 -3.45 5.37
N SER A 595 -21.37 -3.71 6.07
CA SER A 595 -21.37 -4.30 7.41
C SER A 595 -22.40 -5.43 7.45
N SER A 596 -22.04 -6.54 8.10
CA SER A 596 -22.75 -7.82 7.95
C SER A 596 -23.02 -8.51 9.28
N VAL A 597 -24.15 -9.22 9.38
CA VAL A 597 -24.52 -10.06 10.53
C VAL A 597 -25.13 -11.39 10.06
N GLU A 598 -24.97 -12.44 10.87
CA GLU A 598 -25.58 -13.75 10.62
C GLU A 598 -26.88 -13.94 11.44
N MET A 599 -27.93 -14.37 10.77
CA MET A 599 -29.23 -14.74 11.37
C MET A 599 -29.28 -16.24 11.68
N ASP A 600 -30.40 -16.73 12.18
CA ASP A 600 -30.46 -18.08 12.75
C ASP A 600 -30.58 -19.20 11.70
N ASP A 601 -31.11 -18.89 10.51
CA ASP A 601 -31.22 -19.81 9.36
C ASP A 601 -30.04 -19.75 8.37
N LYS A 602 -28.84 -19.35 8.82
CA LYS A 602 -27.68 -19.04 7.94
C LYS A 602 -27.96 -17.95 6.88
N ILE A 603 -28.96 -17.10 7.11
CA ILE A 603 -29.17 -15.88 6.33
C ILE A 603 -28.12 -14.88 6.80
N ILE A 604 -27.38 -14.30 5.87
CA ILE A 604 -26.50 -13.17 6.12
C ILE A 604 -27.24 -11.92 5.67
N ILE A 605 -27.25 -10.90 6.52
CA ILE A 605 -27.75 -9.57 6.17
C ILE A 605 -26.52 -8.67 6.03
N THR A 606 -26.40 -7.99 4.90
CA THR A 606 -25.33 -7.03 4.62
C THR A 606 -25.94 -5.68 4.24
N VAL A 607 -25.50 -4.60 4.87
CA VAL A 607 -25.85 -3.21 4.50
C VAL A 607 -24.62 -2.50 3.97
N TRP A 608 -24.78 -1.56 3.04
CA TRP A 608 -23.72 -0.71 2.50
C TRP A 608 -24.30 0.63 2.02
N TYR A 609 -23.46 1.62 1.73
CA TYR A 609 -23.91 2.83 1.05
C TYR A 609 -23.57 2.77 -0.45
N GLU A 610 -24.39 3.41 -1.28
CA GLU A 610 -24.17 3.49 -2.73
C GLU A 610 -24.84 4.73 -3.34
N VAL A 611 -24.10 5.52 -4.11
CA VAL A 611 -24.70 6.49 -5.05
C VAL A 611 -25.37 5.71 -6.17
N ILE A 612 -26.68 5.92 -6.36
CA ILE A 612 -27.48 5.21 -7.37
C ILE A 612 -27.65 6.02 -8.65
N LYS A 613 -27.86 5.33 -9.77
CA LYS A 613 -28.04 5.96 -11.08
C LYS A 613 -29.21 6.96 -11.06
N ASN A 614 -29.00 8.15 -11.60
CA ASN A 614 -29.94 9.27 -11.66
C ASN A 614 -30.31 9.92 -10.30
N ASN A 615 -29.60 9.61 -9.21
CA ASN A 615 -29.71 10.33 -7.94
C ASN A 615 -28.31 10.86 -7.52
N PRO A 616 -28.13 12.15 -7.20
CA PRO A 616 -26.84 12.66 -6.71
C PRO A 616 -26.48 12.17 -5.31
N PHE A 617 -27.43 11.58 -4.56
CA PHE A 617 -27.23 11.15 -3.19
C PHE A 617 -26.90 9.66 -3.08
N ALA A 618 -25.98 9.35 -2.15
CA ALA A 618 -25.82 8.00 -1.66
C ALA A 618 -27.01 7.61 -0.79
N VAL A 619 -27.46 6.37 -0.96
CA VAL A 619 -28.50 5.74 -0.14
C VAL A 619 -27.94 4.51 0.56
N LEU A 620 -28.57 4.12 1.67
CA LEU A 620 -28.28 2.85 2.33
C LEU A 620 -29.00 1.72 1.60
N LYS A 621 -28.25 0.74 1.09
CA LYS A 621 -28.78 -0.51 0.51
C LYS A 621 -28.60 -1.65 1.51
N MET A 622 -29.52 -2.60 1.48
CA MET A 622 -29.48 -3.84 2.26
C MET A 622 -29.71 -5.04 1.35
N VAL A 623 -29.07 -6.16 1.67
CA VAL A 623 -29.26 -7.45 1.00
C VAL A 623 -29.32 -8.59 2.03
N GLN A 624 -30.31 -9.47 1.86
CA GLN A 624 -30.38 -10.76 2.55
C GLN A 624 -29.91 -11.86 1.61
N TRP A 625 -28.98 -12.70 2.03
CA TRP A 625 -28.35 -13.72 1.17
C TRP A 625 -27.92 -14.97 1.94
N LYS A 626 -27.59 -16.05 1.23
CA LYS A 626 -27.01 -17.29 1.77
C LYS A 626 -25.82 -17.75 0.94
N ILE A 627 -24.87 -18.43 1.57
CA ILE A 627 -23.87 -19.28 0.89
C ILE A 627 -24.55 -20.63 0.60
N ILE A 628 -24.32 -21.21 -0.59
CA ILE A 628 -24.92 -22.48 -1.04
C ILE A 628 -23.87 -23.52 -1.43
#